data_AF-A0A662KC55-F1
#
_entry.id   AF-A0A662KC55-F1
#
_cell.length_a   1.000
_cell.length_b   1.000
_cell.length_c   1.000
_cell.angle_alpha   90.00
_cell.angle_beta   90.00
_cell.angle_gamma   90.00
#
_symmetry.space_group_name_H-M   'P 1'
#
loop_
_entity.id
_entity.type
_entity.pdbx_description
1 polymer ?
#
loop_
_entity_poly.entity_id
_entity_poly.type
_entity_poly.pdbx_seq_one_letter_code
_entity_poly.pdbx_strand_id
1 'polypeptide(L)'
;MGRGTLGLSEWRLPDDGSLANAAYRVLTEAGHPLHIEAITDRVLETWRVERSSVHAAVFSDDRFYRAAPATFGLTEWEIERLEEAQPVLNICPPPLPDRRGERNTFFESVLVARGVLRERPTTTAFLRTMLKWVGTELEKSDRYLQNVLNAYYVVGLIPYTVYRRAADALLHSTLPETDDLQALRRFCLNCMMERLARMPEFMVLLATRQPCTRAELRDWFYESGAPLDDVKNRVRLLHNLGALHAVRGQYRLTPLGEEITQEIEAAGQLEYPTLRDPWERVGESQSVWDVEFDVIDFDFS
;
A
#
# COMPACT_ATOMS: atom_id res chain seq x y z
N MET A 1 -22.32 -26.38 -5.24
CA MET A 1 -23.40 -26.34 -6.26
C MET A 1 -24.72 -26.05 -5.56
N GLY A 2 -25.12 -24.79 -5.49
CA GLY A 2 -26.43 -24.37 -5.00
C GLY A 2 -26.99 -23.34 -5.98
N ARG A 3 -27.91 -23.78 -6.85
CA ARG A 3 -28.68 -22.90 -7.75
C ARG A 3 -29.84 -22.33 -6.94
N GLY A 4 -29.74 -21.07 -6.56
CA GLY A 4 -30.85 -20.27 -6.04
C GLY A 4 -31.38 -19.33 -7.12
N THR A 5 -32.18 -19.85 -8.05
CA THR A 5 -33.04 -19.05 -8.93
C THR A 5 -34.31 -18.69 -8.17
N LEU A 6 -34.30 -17.58 -7.42
CA LEU A 6 -35.50 -16.95 -6.89
C LEU A 6 -35.33 -15.43 -6.98
N GLY A 7 -36.00 -14.79 -7.95
CA GLY A 7 -36.29 -13.34 -7.91
C GLY A 7 -35.57 -12.41 -8.91
N LEU A 8 -35.01 -12.87 -10.02
CA LEU A 8 -34.17 -12.00 -10.89
C LEU A 8 -34.92 -11.08 -11.88
N SER A 9 -36.18 -11.35 -12.24
CA SER A 9 -36.89 -10.56 -13.27
C SER A 9 -37.79 -9.44 -12.73
N GLU A 10 -38.21 -9.50 -11.47
CA GLU A 10 -39.22 -8.58 -10.91
C GLU A 10 -38.62 -7.27 -10.34
N TRP A 11 -37.30 -7.22 -10.18
CA TRP A 11 -36.62 -6.10 -9.48
C TRP A 11 -35.93 -5.07 -10.40
N ARG A 12 -36.02 -5.20 -11.73
CA ARG A 12 -35.29 -4.34 -12.70
C ARG A 12 -33.83 -4.10 -12.27
N LEU A 13 -33.15 -5.15 -11.78
CA LEU A 13 -31.74 -5.02 -11.42
C LEU A 13 -30.95 -4.69 -12.70
N PRO A 14 -30.01 -3.75 -12.65
CA PRO A 14 -29.17 -3.42 -13.80
C PRO A 14 -28.42 -4.66 -14.30
N ASP A 15 -28.21 -4.77 -15.61
CA ASP A 15 -27.54 -5.91 -16.28
C ASP A 15 -26.09 -6.16 -15.78
N ASP A 16 -25.57 -5.28 -14.94
CA ASP A 16 -24.27 -5.38 -14.29
C ASP A 16 -24.16 -6.64 -13.40
N GLY A 17 -25.26 -7.17 -12.86
CA GLY A 17 -25.30 -8.44 -12.11
C GLY A 17 -24.68 -8.42 -10.70
N SER A 18 -23.77 -7.47 -10.39
CA SER A 18 -23.18 -7.27 -9.06
C SER A 18 -22.75 -5.82 -8.83
N LEU A 19 -22.63 -5.40 -7.56
CA LEU A 19 -22.15 -4.05 -7.20
C LEU A 19 -20.74 -3.76 -7.70
N ALA A 20 -19.84 -4.77 -7.71
CA ALA A 20 -18.51 -4.61 -8.25
C ALA A 20 -18.54 -4.34 -9.77
N ASN A 21 -19.42 -5.02 -10.51
CA ASN A 21 -19.56 -4.73 -11.94
C ASN A 21 -20.17 -3.33 -12.20
N ALA A 22 -21.12 -2.89 -11.36
CA ALA A 22 -21.67 -1.54 -11.45
C ALA A 22 -20.58 -0.47 -11.21
N ALA A 23 -19.75 -0.65 -10.18
CA ALA A 23 -18.61 0.23 -9.91
C ALA A 23 -17.56 0.20 -11.05
N TYR A 24 -17.29 -0.99 -11.60
CA TYR A 24 -16.39 -1.15 -12.75
C TYR A 24 -16.89 -0.38 -13.98
N ARG A 25 -18.19 -0.49 -14.28
CA ARG A 25 -18.83 0.28 -15.36
C ARG A 25 -18.72 1.79 -15.13
N VAL A 26 -19.04 2.27 -13.91
CA VAL A 26 -18.94 3.70 -13.56
C VAL A 26 -17.53 4.24 -13.79
N LEU A 27 -16.50 3.51 -13.38
CA LEU A 27 -15.10 3.90 -13.63
C LEU A 27 -14.77 3.85 -15.13
N THR A 28 -15.17 2.80 -15.83
CA THR A 28 -14.94 2.66 -17.28
C THR A 28 -15.56 3.83 -18.06
N GLU A 29 -16.79 4.23 -17.73
CA GLU A 29 -17.48 5.37 -18.34
C GLU A 29 -16.81 6.71 -18.02
N ALA A 30 -16.26 6.86 -16.81
CA ALA A 30 -15.52 8.06 -16.42
C ALA A 30 -14.15 8.17 -17.10
N GLY A 31 -13.48 7.04 -17.37
CA GLY A 31 -12.17 6.98 -18.01
C GLY A 31 -11.00 7.48 -17.14
N HIS A 32 -11.24 7.79 -15.87
CA HIS A 32 -10.22 8.21 -14.91
C HIS A 32 -10.60 7.78 -13.48
N PRO A 33 -9.64 7.72 -12.53
CA PRO A 33 -9.95 7.42 -11.15
C PRO A 33 -10.96 8.41 -10.54
N LEU A 34 -11.82 7.91 -9.65
CA LEU A 34 -12.87 8.68 -8.97
C LEU A 34 -12.82 8.48 -7.46
N HIS A 35 -13.24 9.51 -6.73
CA HIS A 35 -13.48 9.39 -5.29
C HIS A 35 -14.60 8.39 -4.99
N ILE A 36 -14.49 7.64 -3.90
CA ILE A 36 -15.43 6.56 -3.53
C ILE A 36 -16.86 7.07 -3.44
N GLU A 37 -17.08 8.26 -2.89
CA GLU A 37 -18.42 8.87 -2.83
C GLU A 37 -19.00 9.13 -4.22
N ALA A 38 -18.20 9.57 -5.20
CA ALA A 38 -18.65 9.79 -6.57
C ALA A 38 -18.98 8.46 -7.29
N ILE A 39 -18.22 7.40 -7.00
CA ILE A 39 -18.55 6.05 -7.48
C ILE A 39 -19.87 5.59 -6.86
N THR A 40 -20.01 5.73 -5.54
CA THR A 40 -21.18 5.34 -4.77
C THR A 40 -22.44 6.06 -5.27
N ASP A 41 -22.39 7.38 -5.43
CA ASP A 41 -23.53 8.17 -5.90
C ASP A 41 -24.02 7.68 -7.27
N ARG A 42 -23.10 7.47 -8.23
CA ARG A 42 -23.44 6.96 -9.56
C ARG A 42 -23.96 5.52 -9.54
N VAL A 43 -23.44 4.66 -8.68
CA VAL A 43 -23.97 3.30 -8.50
C VAL A 43 -25.40 3.36 -7.95
N LEU A 44 -25.65 4.23 -6.97
CA LEU A 44 -26.96 4.37 -6.32
C LEU A 44 -28.04 5.03 -7.19
N GLU A 45 -27.67 5.69 -8.29
CA GLU A 45 -28.62 6.12 -9.32
C GLU A 45 -29.40 4.94 -9.91
N THR A 46 -28.78 3.75 -9.97
CA THR A 46 -29.38 2.55 -10.55
C THR A 46 -29.63 1.42 -9.55
N TRP A 47 -28.80 1.33 -8.49
CA TRP A 47 -28.90 0.28 -7.46
C TRP A 47 -29.48 0.83 -6.16
N ARG A 48 -30.46 0.12 -5.58
CA ARG A 48 -31.02 0.45 -4.26
C ARG A 48 -30.37 -0.39 -3.18
N VAL A 49 -29.20 0.05 -2.72
CA VAL A 49 -28.41 -0.61 -1.66
C VAL A 49 -27.85 0.42 -0.68
N GLU A 50 -27.33 -0.04 0.45
CA GLU A 50 -26.61 0.82 1.38
C GLU A 50 -25.27 1.28 0.78
N ARG A 51 -24.86 2.53 1.07
CA ARG A 51 -23.56 3.08 0.62
C ARG A 51 -22.39 2.19 1.01
N SER A 52 -22.44 1.65 2.25
CA SER A 52 -21.43 0.74 2.79
C SER A 52 -21.26 -0.55 1.96
N SER A 53 -22.31 -1.01 1.28
CA SER A 53 -22.26 -2.19 0.41
C SER A 53 -21.47 -1.91 -0.87
N VAL A 54 -21.61 -0.71 -1.44
CA VAL A 54 -20.80 -0.28 -2.59
C VAL A 54 -19.33 -0.16 -2.19
N HIS A 55 -19.07 0.44 -1.03
CA HIS A 55 -17.71 0.53 -0.49
C HIS A 55 -17.10 -0.87 -0.36
N ALA A 56 -17.77 -1.78 0.35
CA ALA A 56 -17.29 -3.14 0.53
C ALA A 56 -16.97 -3.85 -0.81
N ALA A 57 -17.81 -3.68 -1.83
CA ALA A 57 -17.56 -4.24 -3.16
C ALA A 57 -16.29 -3.67 -3.81
N VAL A 58 -16.09 -2.34 -3.77
CA VAL A 58 -14.90 -1.69 -4.33
C VAL A 58 -13.63 -2.06 -3.56
N PHE A 59 -13.67 -2.13 -2.22
CA PHE A 59 -12.51 -2.45 -1.39
C PHE A 59 -12.08 -3.92 -1.46
N SER A 60 -13.00 -4.83 -1.82
CA SER A 60 -12.75 -6.28 -1.83
C SER A 60 -12.43 -6.86 -3.20
N ASP A 61 -12.81 -6.21 -4.29
CA ASP A 61 -12.58 -6.70 -5.65
C ASP A 61 -11.21 -6.25 -6.20
N ASP A 62 -10.40 -7.23 -6.63
CA ASP A 62 -9.03 -7.02 -7.11
C ASP A 62 -8.95 -6.27 -8.47
N ARG A 63 -10.08 -6.01 -9.13
CA ARG A 63 -10.15 -5.16 -10.33
C ARG A 63 -10.04 -3.67 -10.01
N PHE A 64 -10.15 -3.28 -8.74
CA PHE A 64 -9.95 -1.90 -8.31
C PHE A 64 -8.60 -1.74 -7.62
N TYR A 65 -7.92 -0.64 -7.95
CA TYR A 65 -6.77 -0.17 -7.18
C TYR A 65 -7.11 1.18 -6.58
N ARG A 66 -6.44 1.50 -5.48
CA ARG A 66 -6.58 2.79 -4.82
C ARG A 66 -5.49 3.73 -5.33
N ALA A 67 -5.89 4.71 -6.13
CA ALA A 67 -4.99 5.67 -6.75
C ALA A 67 -4.54 6.76 -5.77
N ALA A 68 -5.43 7.18 -4.87
CA ALA A 68 -5.18 8.21 -3.86
C ALA A 68 -6.10 7.97 -2.64
N PRO A 69 -6.02 8.75 -1.56
CA PRO A 69 -6.98 8.68 -0.46
C PRO A 69 -8.42 8.67 -0.98
N ALA A 70 -9.16 7.63 -0.59
CA ALA A 70 -10.54 7.37 -1.00
C ALA A 70 -10.80 7.44 -2.53
N THR A 71 -9.77 7.36 -3.37
CA THR A 71 -9.87 7.48 -4.82
C THR A 71 -9.48 6.17 -5.47
N PHE A 72 -10.35 5.64 -6.32
CA PHE A 72 -10.22 4.33 -6.93
C PHE A 72 -10.19 4.43 -8.45
N GLY A 73 -9.38 3.58 -9.05
CA GLY A 73 -9.35 3.36 -10.49
C GLY A 73 -9.35 1.88 -10.81
N LEU A 74 -9.29 1.56 -12.11
CA LEU A 74 -9.22 0.17 -12.56
C LEU A 74 -7.77 -0.32 -12.49
N THR A 75 -7.57 -1.52 -11.95
CA THR A 75 -6.25 -2.13 -11.81
C THR A 75 -5.51 -2.20 -13.15
N GLU A 76 -6.22 -2.36 -14.27
CA GLU A 76 -5.62 -2.33 -15.61
C GLU A 76 -4.98 -0.98 -15.98
N TRP A 77 -5.60 0.14 -15.60
CA TRP A 77 -5.02 1.48 -15.82
C TRP A 77 -3.75 1.70 -15.02
N GLU A 78 -3.76 1.22 -13.77
CA GLU A 78 -2.56 1.27 -12.94
C GLU A 78 -1.46 0.42 -13.55
N ILE A 79 -1.77 -0.81 -13.96
CA ILE A 79 -0.78 -1.68 -14.62
C ILE A 79 -0.15 -1.00 -15.85
N GLU A 80 -0.97 -0.39 -16.71
CA GLU A 80 -0.49 0.33 -17.90
C GLU A 80 0.41 1.52 -17.52
N ARG A 81 -0.04 2.38 -16.59
CA ARG A 81 0.74 3.50 -16.07
C ARG A 81 2.10 3.07 -15.51
N LEU A 82 2.11 1.96 -14.78
CA LEU A 82 3.27 1.51 -14.03
C LEU A 82 4.30 0.74 -14.89
N GLU A 83 3.88 0.15 -16.01
CA GLU A 83 4.81 -0.47 -16.98
C GLU A 83 5.72 0.56 -17.68
N GLU A 84 5.26 1.81 -17.81
CA GLU A 84 5.96 2.82 -18.61
C GLU A 84 7.07 3.59 -17.87
N ALA A 85 7.05 3.65 -16.52
CA ALA A 85 7.76 4.75 -15.84
C ALA A 85 8.65 4.43 -14.60
N GLN A 86 8.85 3.18 -14.18
CA GLN A 86 9.40 2.89 -12.82
C GLN A 86 8.68 3.73 -11.75
N PRO A 87 7.48 3.32 -11.36
CA PRO A 87 6.55 4.23 -10.72
C PRO A 87 6.86 4.54 -9.26
N VAL A 88 6.42 5.73 -8.85
CA VAL A 88 6.24 6.07 -7.44
C VAL A 88 4.90 5.49 -6.97
N LEU A 89 4.93 4.65 -5.94
CA LEU A 89 3.71 4.12 -5.33
C LEU A 89 3.12 5.14 -4.36
N ASN A 90 1.80 5.34 -4.40
CA ASN A 90 1.12 6.28 -3.51
C ASN A 90 0.87 5.70 -2.12
N ILE A 91 0.80 4.37 -2.03
CA ILE A 91 0.48 3.65 -0.80
C ILE A 91 1.62 2.68 -0.49
N CYS A 92 2.02 2.68 0.77
CA CYS A 92 3.06 1.82 1.29
C CYS A 92 2.58 0.35 1.33
N PRO A 93 3.19 -0.53 0.52
CA PRO A 93 2.81 -1.94 0.50
C PRO A 93 3.14 -2.59 1.86
N PRO A 94 2.33 -3.55 2.33
CA PRO A 94 2.69 -4.32 3.50
C PRO A 94 3.94 -5.15 3.20
N PRO A 95 4.98 -5.11 4.05
CA PRO A 95 6.12 -6.01 3.89
C PRO A 95 5.68 -7.45 4.02
N LEU A 96 6.47 -8.36 3.42
CA LEU A 96 6.32 -9.79 3.64
C LEU A 96 6.25 -10.06 5.17
N PRO A 97 5.30 -10.88 5.65
CA PRO A 97 5.14 -11.13 7.08
C PRO A 97 6.42 -11.64 7.73
N ASP A 98 6.54 -11.40 9.04
CA ASP A 98 7.65 -11.97 9.79
C ASP A 98 7.55 -13.49 9.81
N ARG A 99 8.70 -14.16 9.83
CA ARG A 99 8.76 -15.60 10.06
C ARG A 99 8.15 -15.95 11.42
N ARG A 100 7.53 -17.13 11.52
CA ARG A 100 6.86 -17.58 12.75
C ARG A 100 7.82 -17.56 13.95
N GLY A 101 7.47 -16.78 14.97
CA GLY A 101 8.25 -16.65 16.21
C GLY A 101 9.41 -15.65 16.13
N GLU A 102 9.63 -15.06 14.97
CA GLU A 102 10.65 -14.04 14.74
C GLU A 102 9.99 -12.66 14.56
N ARG A 103 10.80 -11.60 14.52
CA ARG A 103 10.33 -10.23 14.35
C ARG A 103 11.29 -9.45 13.48
N ASN A 104 10.74 -8.60 12.62
CA ASN A 104 11.49 -7.70 11.75
C ASN A 104 12.40 -8.45 10.76
N THR A 105 11.85 -9.49 10.11
CA THR A 105 12.60 -10.35 9.20
C THR A 105 12.52 -9.90 7.74
N PHE A 106 11.92 -8.75 7.44
CA PHE A 106 11.76 -8.32 6.04
C PHE A 106 13.09 -8.04 5.36
N PHE A 107 14.06 -7.39 6.02
CA PHE A 107 15.38 -7.19 5.41
C PHE A 107 16.13 -8.51 5.23
N GLU A 108 16.00 -9.48 6.14
CA GLU A 108 16.51 -10.84 5.92
C GLU A 108 15.85 -11.47 4.69
N SER A 109 14.54 -11.28 4.50
CA SER A 109 13.84 -11.76 3.31
C SER A 109 14.40 -11.14 2.03
N VAL A 110 14.85 -9.88 2.06
CA VAL A 110 15.49 -9.21 0.92
C VAL A 110 16.82 -9.88 0.57
N LEU A 111 17.63 -10.24 1.57
CA LEU A 111 18.90 -10.93 1.37
C LEU A 111 18.70 -12.35 0.82
N VAL A 112 17.74 -13.10 1.38
CA VAL A 112 17.36 -14.43 0.90
C VAL A 112 16.84 -14.35 -0.53
N ALA A 113 15.94 -13.42 -0.80
CA ALA A 113 15.35 -13.20 -2.11
C ALA A 113 16.41 -12.82 -3.15
N ARG A 114 17.41 -11.99 -2.81
CA ARG A 114 18.56 -11.70 -3.69
C ARG A 114 19.30 -12.98 -4.09
N GLY A 115 19.50 -13.91 -3.16
CA GLY A 115 20.09 -15.22 -3.44
C GLY A 115 19.24 -16.04 -4.42
N VAL A 116 17.93 -16.14 -4.16
CA VAL A 116 16.98 -16.85 -5.04
C VAL A 116 16.97 -16.26 -6.46
N LEU A 117 17.03 -14.93 -6.58
CA LEU A 117 17.00 -14.24 -7.87
C LEU A 117 18.24 -14.50 -8.75
N ARG A 118 19.34 -15.04 -8.20
CA ARG A 118 20.52 -15.43 -9.00
C ARG A 118 20.21 -16.56 -9.97
N GLU A 119 19.25 -17.41 -9.65
CA GLU A 119 18.79 -18.51 -10.51
C GLU A 119 17.81 -18.03 -11.60
N ARG A 120 17.44 -16.74 -11.60
CA ARG A 120 16.44 -16.13 -12.50
C ARG A 120 15.13 -16.93 -12.55
N PRO A 121 14.47 -17.16 -11.40
CA PRO A 121 13.20 -17.88 -11.37
C PRO A 121 12.10 -17.10 -12.12
N THR A 122 11.01 -17.79 -12.47
CA THR A 122 9.79 -17.07 -12.86
C THR A 122 9.22 -16.32 -11.66
N THR A 123 8.43 -15.26 -11.88
CA THR A 123 7.77 -14.49 -10.82
C THR A 123 6.98 -15.40 -9.87
N THR A 124 6.22 -16.36 -10.41
CA THR A 124 5.46 -17.33 -9.61
C THR A 124 6.37 -18.25 -8.80
N ALA A 125 7.46 -18.76 -9.37
CA ALA A 125 8.40 -19.61 -8.66
C ALA A 125 9.11 -18.84 -7.54
N PHE A 126 9.52 -17.59 -7.80
CA PHE A 126 10.09 -16.68 -6.80
C PHE A 126 9.15 -16.47 -5.62
N LEU A 127 7.90 -16.08 -5.89
CA LEU A 127 6.89 -15.84 -4.85
C LEU A 127 6.64 -17.10 -4.04
N ARG A 128 6.50 -18.27 -4.67
CA ARG A 128 6.32 -19.54 -3.96
C ARG A 128 7.48 -19.83 -3.00
N THR A 129 8.72 -19.60 -3.44
CA THR A 129 9.91 -19.77 -2.60
C THR A 129 9.89 -18.82 -1.40
N MET A 130 9.57 -17.55 -1.60
CA MET A 130 9.51 -16.56 -0.51
C MET A 130 8.34 -16.81 0.46
N LEU A 131 7.19 -17.30 -0.02
CA LEU A 131 6.08 -17.71 0.84
C LEU A 131 6.41 -18.94 1.67
N LYS A 132 7.10 -19.92 1.08
CA LYS A 132 7.62 -21.07 1.83
C LYS A 132 8.62 -20.63 2.89
N TRP A 133 9.48 -19.66 2.59
CA TRP A 133 10.45 -19.11 3.54
C TRP A 133 9.79 -18.48 4.78
N VAL A 134 8.65 -17.80 4.64
CA VAL A 134 7.87 -17.31 5.82
C VAL A 134 7.03 -18.40 6.50
N GLY A 135 7.01 -19.63 5.97
CA GLY A 135 6.26 -20.75 6.52
C GLY A 135 4.78 -20.78 6.10
N THR A 136 4.45 -20.21 4.94
CA THR A 136 3.10 -20.27 4.36
C THR A 136 3.07 -21.10 3.09
N GLU A 137 2.18 -22.09 3.03
CA GLU A 137 1.94 -22.92 1.84
C GLU A 137 0.54 -22.73 1.25
N LEU A 138 -0.28 -21.86 1.86
CA LEU A 138 -1.64 -21.57 1.40
C LEU A 138 -1.61 -20.74 0.11
N GLU A 139 -2.53 -21.04 -0.80
CA GLU A 139 -2.82 -20.20 -1.96
C GLU A 139 -3.20 -18.78 -1.50
N LYS A 140 -2.72 -17.79 -2.25
CA LYS A 140 -2.91 -16.37 -1.98
C LYS A 140 -3.55 -15.69 -3.17
N SER A 141 -4.41 -14.72 -2.90
CA SER A 141 -5.00 -13.84 -3.92
C SER A 141 -3.92 -13.10 -4.70
N ASP A 142 -4.17 -12.77 -5.96
CA ASP A 142 -3.30 -11.95 -6.80
C ASP A 142 -2.90 -10.63 -6.12
N ARG A 143 -3.84 -9.96 -5.45
CA ARG A 143 -3.56 -8.71 -4.72
C ARG A 143 -2.51 -8.89 -3.62
N TYR A 144 -2.56 -10.02 -2.92
CA TYR A 144 -1.56 -10.34 -1.90
C TYR A 144 -0.18 -10.56 -2.54
N LEU A 145 -0.12 -11.32 -3.63
CA LEU A 145 1.12 -11.57 -4.36
C LEU A 145 1.69 -10.28 -4.96
N GLN A 146 0.84 -9.41 -5.49
CA GLN A 146 1.22 -8.08 -5.97
C GLN A 146 1.79 -7.21 -4.84
N ASN A 147 1.20 -7.25 -3.63
CA ASN A 147 1.74 -6.51 -2.49
C ASN A 147 3.14 -6.98 -2.08
N VAL A 148 3.41 -8.29 -2.16
CA VAL A 148 4.77 -8.83 -1.90
C VAL A 148 5.76 -8.30 -2.94
N LEU A 149 5.40 -8.33 -4.23
CA LEU A 149 6.24 -7.74 -5.29
C LEU A 149 6.45 -6.24 -5.09
N ASN A 150 5.40 -5.50 -4.75
CA ASN A 150 5.47 -4.06 -4.48
C ASN A 150 6.42 -3.75 -3.31
N ALA A 151 6.37 -4.53 -2.23
CA ALA A 151 7.28 -4.36 -1.10
C ALA A 151 8.75 -4.56 -1.50
N TYR A 152 9.04 -5.57 -2.32
CA TYR A 152 10.38 -5.78 -2.86
C TYR A 152 10.81 -4.71 -3.86
N TYR A 153 9.88 -4.23 -4.69
CA TYR A 153 10.12 -3.14 -5.63
C TYR A 153 10.47 -1.83 -4.90
N VAL A 154 9.71 -1.46 -3.85
CA VAL A 154 9.93 -0.22 -3.09
C VAL A 154 11.34 -0.17 -2.50
N VAL A 155 11.89 -1.30 -2.07
CA VAL A 155 13.25 -1.38 -1.51
C VAL A 155 14.34 -1.68 -2.54
N GLY A 156 14.03 -1.60 -3.83
CA GLY A 156 15.04 -1.74 -4.88
C GLY A 156 15.50 -3.18 -5.16
N LEU A 157 14.78 -4.21 -4.67
CA LEU A 157 15.17 -5.59 -4.91
C LEU A 157 14.91 -6.05 -6.34
N ILE A 158 13.77 -5.66 -6.91
CA ILE A 158 13.30 -6.07 -8.23
C ILE A 158 12.82 -4.84 -9.03
N PRO A 159 12.75 -4.93 -10.37
CA PRO A 159 12.00 -3.95 -11.16
C PRO A 159 10.50 -4.00 -10.82
N TYR A 160 9.79 -2.92 -11.15
CA TYR A 160 8.34 -2.92 -11.00
C TYR A 160 7.74 -4.06 -11.84
N THR A 161 6.95 -4.91 -11.20
CA THR A 161 6.46 -6.16 -11.80
C THR A 161 4.99 -6.33 -11.46
N VAL A 162 4.17 -6.53 -12.49
CA VAL A 162 2.74 -6.79 -12.35
C VAL A 162 2.49 -8.29 -12.41
N TYR A 163 2.07 -8.87 -11.29
CA TYR A 163 1.91 -10.32 -11.15
C TYR A 163 1.05 -10.93 -12.26
N ARG A 164 -0.13 -10.36 -12.53
CA ARG A 164 -1.09 -10.87 -13.54
C ARG A 164 -0.54 -10.93 -14.96
N ARG A 165 0.43 -10.08 -15.30
CA ARG A 165 1.05 -10.03 -16.65
C ARG A 165 2.38 -10.77 -16.71
N ALA A 166 3.09 -10.84 -15.59
CA ALA A 166 4.45 -11.32 -15.51
C ALA A 166 4.61 -12.62 -14.72
N ALA A 167 3.52 -13.38 -14.48
CA ALA A 167 3.53 -14.59 -13.65
C ALA A 167 4.61 -15.61 -14.07
N ASP A 168 4.83 -15.76 -15.38
CA ASP A 168 5.83 -16.66 -15.96
C ASP A 168 7.10 -15.94 -16.45
N ALA A 169 7.15 -14.61 -16.34
CA ALA A 169 8.34 -13.84 -16.71
C ALA A 169 9.48 -14.10 -15.72
N LEU A 170 10.72 -14.08 -16.23
CA LEU A 170 11.91 -14.26 -15.39
C LEU A 170 12.18 -12.99 -14.58
N LEU A 171 12.39 -13.17 -13.28
CA LEU A 171 12.68 -12.09 -12.35
C LEU A 171 14.18 -12.05 -12.07
N HIS A 172 14.73 -10.85 -11.91
CA HIS A 172 16.14 -10.62 -11.60
C HIS A 172 16.27 -9.58 -10.49
N SER A 173 17.39 -9.61 -9.78
CA SER A 173 17.67 -8.61 -8.75
C SER A 173 18.21 -7.32 -9.35
N THR A 174 17.81 -6.20 -8.77
CA THR A 174 18.38 -4.86 -9.01
C THR A 174 19.24 -4.37 -7.85
N LEU A 175 19.47 -5.21 -6.82
CA LEU A 175 20.36 -4.84 -5.72
C LEU A 175 21.82 -4.78 -6.19
N PRO A 176 22.64 -3.89 -5.59
CA PRO A 176 24.08 -3.90 -5.81
C PRO A 176 24.73 -5.22 -5.42
N GLU A 177 25.72 -5.67 -6.19
CA GLU A 177 26.53 -6.83 -5.84
C GLU A 177 27.60 -6.44 -4.80
N THR A 178 27.18 -6.39 -3.53
CA THR A 178 28.04 -6.15 -2.37
C THR A 178 27.67 -7.06 -1.21
N ASP A 179 28.64 -7.40 -0.36
CA ASP A 179 28.44 -8.13 0.90
C ASP A 179 28.30 -7.17 2.11
N ASP A 180 28.47 -5.86 1.90
CA ASP A 180 28.25 -4.85 2.93
C ASP A 180 26.75 -4.67 3.21
N LEU A 181 26.31 -5.22 4.34
CA LEU A 181 24.91 -5.16 4.78
C LEU A 181 24.43 -3.73 5.07
N GLN A 182 25.32 -2.83 5.51
CA GLN A 182 24.93 -1.45 5.77
C GLN A 182 24.75 -0.68 4.46
N ALA A 183 25.64 -0.91 3.49
CA ALA A 183 25.48 -0.37 2.14
C ALA A 183 24.16 -0.85 1.49
N LEU A 184 23.79 -2.12 1.66
CA LEU A 184 22.52 -2.65 1.17
C LEU A 184 21.30 -2.02 1.87
N ARG A 185 21.35 -1.82 3.19
CA ARG A 185 20.27 -1.12 3.92
C ARG A 185 20.10 0.31 3.43
N ARG A 186 21.21 1.05 3.29
CA ARG A 186 21.23 2.40 2.73
C ARG A 186 20.61 2.44 1.34
N PHE A 187 21.01 1.52 0.46
CA PHE A 187 20.43 1.40 -0.89
C PHE A 187 18.91 1.18 -0.83
N CYS A 188 18.45 0.23 0.00
CA CYS A 188 17.02 -0.06 0.15
C CYS A 188 16.23 1.16 0.65
N LEU A 189 16.78 1.92 1.60
CA LEU A 189 16.16 3.13 2.13
C LEU A 189 16.09 4.23 1.07
N ASN A 190 17.15 4.44 0.29
CA ASN A 190 17.16 5.42 -0.79
C ASN A 190 16.12 5.07 -1.86
N CYS A 191 16.04 3.81 -2.30
CA CYS A 191 14.98 3.37 -3.20
C CYS A 191 13.58 3.60 -2.61
N MET A 192 13.41 3.38 -1.29
CA MET A 192 12.13 3.63 -0.63
C MET A 192 11.78 5.14 -0.62
N MET A 193 12.75 6.03 -0.47
CA MET A 193 12.53 7.48 -0.54
C MET A 193 12.10 7.93 -1.94
N GLU A 194 12.64 7.30 -2.99
CA GLU A 194 12.34 7.63 -4.39
C GLU A 194 11.04 6.99 -4.89
N ARG A 195 10.76 5.74 -4.48
CA ARG A 195 9.69 4.91 -5.06
C ARG A 195 8.39 4.94 -4.26
N LEU A 196 8.36 5.63 -3.12
CA LEU A 196 7.16 5.76 -2.29
C LEU A 196 6.82 7.23 -2.07
N ALA A 197 5.61 7.61 -2.49
CA ALA A 197 5.13 8.98 -2.40
C ALA A 197 5.18 9.47 -0.95
N ARG A 198 5.61 10.72 -0.79
CA ARG A 198 5.68 11.43 0.50
C ARG A 198 6.52 10.72 1.57
N MET A 199 7.37 9.76 1.18
CA MET A 199 8.24 9.08 2.13
C MET A 199 9.34 9.98 2.71
N PRO A 200 9.97 10.89 1.93
CA PRO A 200 10.89 11.88 2.48
C PRO A 200 10.21 12.80 3.52
N GLU A 201 8.98 13.25 3.24
CA GLU A 201 8.16 14.03 4.20
C GLU A 201 7.90 13.25 5.49
N PHE A 202 7.56 11.96 5.36
CA PHE A 202 7.33 11.07 6.50
C PHE A 202 8.60 10.91 7.36
N MET A 203 9.77 10.80 6.73
CA MET A 203 11.06 10.74 7.44
C MET A 203 11.38 12.02 8.21
N VAL A 204 11.20 13.19 7.60
CA VAL A 204 11.41 14.48 8.28
C VAL A 204 10.42 14.70 9.42
N LEU A 205 9.15 14.32 9.23
CA LEU A 205 8.14 14.36 10.29
C LEU A 205 8.56 13.50 11.49
N LEU A 206 8.99 12.27 11.24
CA LEU A 206 9.55 11.36 12.25
C LEU A 206 10.74 11.99 12.98
N ALA A 207 11.69 12.56 12.24
CA ALA A 207 12.90 13.17 12.79
C ALA A 207 12.60 14.36 13.69
N THR A 208 11.62 15.18 13.31
CA THR A 208 11.25 16.42 14.01
C THR A 208 10.45 16.15 15.28
N ARG A 209 9.67 15.06 15.31
CA ARG A 209 8.69 14.80 16.39
C ARG A 209 8.98 13.55 17.22
N GLN A 210 10.15 12.91 17.04
CA GLN A 210 10.57 11.80 17.88
C GLN A 210 10.91 12.23 19.32
N PRO A 211 10.67 11.39 20.34
CA PRO A 211 9.98 10.09 20.25
C PRO A 211 8.49 10.26 19.97
N CYS A 212 7.92 9.41 19.11
CA CYS A 212 6.48 9.44 18.79
C CYS A 212 5.90 8.03 18.70
N THR A 213 4.59 7.92 18.81
CA THR A 213 3.83 6.68 18.69
C THR A 213 3.24 6.53 17.30
N ARG A 214 2.72 5.33 16.99
CA ARG A 214 2.03 5.08 15.71
C ARG A 214 0.76 5.92 15.59
N ALA A 215 0.05 6.13 16.70
CA ALA A 215 -1.18 6.90 16.73
C ALA A 215 -0.89 8.36 16.38
N GLU A 216 0.11 8.96 17.02
CA GLU A 216 0.55 10.33 16.71
C GLU A 216 1.02 10.48 15.26
N LEU A 217 1.85 9.56 14.75
CA LEU A 217 2.28 9.58 13.35
C LEU A 217 1.11 9.47 12.39
N ARG A 218 0.11 8.64 12.71
CA ARG A 218 -1.13 8.58 11.93
C ARG A 218 -1.81 9.94 12.00
N ASP A 219 -2.04 10.50 13.17
CA ASP A 219 -2.82 11.74 13.29
C ASP A 219 -2.12 12.94 12.62
N TRP A 220 -0.78 12.96 12.54
CA TRP A 220 -0.02 14.00 11.85
C TRP A 220 0.14 13.81 10.34
N PHE A 221 0.17 12.55 9.86
CA PHE A 221 0.46 12.23 8.47
C PHE A 221 -0.75 11.78 7.66
N TYR A 222 -1.82 11.33 8.34
CA TYR A 222 -2.99 10.74 7.70
C TYR A 222 -3.72 11.75 6.84
N GLU A 223 -3.93 11.38 5.59
CA GLU A 223 -4.85 12.05 4.69
C GLU A 223 -6.22 11.38 4.76
N SER A 224 -7.29 12.17 4.79
CA SER A 224 -8.66 11.65 4.77
C SER A 224 -8.84 10.69 3.58
N GLY A 225 -9.17 9.43 3.87
CA GLY A 225 -9.34 8.38 2.87
C GLY A 225 -8.11 7.50 2.60
N ALA A 226 -6.95 7.79 3.20
CA ALA A 226 -5.78 6.93 3.11
C ALA A 226 -6.05 5.58 3.80
N PRO A 227 -5.41 4.48 3.39
CA PRO A 227 -5.52 3.22 4.12
C PRO A 227 -5.02 3.39 5.56
N LEU A 228 -5.78 2.92 6.54
CA LEU A 228 -5.41 2.94 7.96
C LEU A 228 -4.04 2.29 8.23
N ASP A 229 -3.66 1.33 7.39
CA ASP A 229 -2.41 0.59 7.50
C ASP A 229 -1.21 1.24 6.80
N ASP A 230 -1.36 2.37 6.10
CA ASP A 230 -0.27 3.01 5.36
C ASP A 230 0.89 3.41 6.28
N VAL A 231 0.58 4.19 7.32
CA VAL A 231 1.55 4.60 8.35
C VAL A 231 2.14 3.39 9.07
N LYS A 232 1.31 2.36 9.35
CA LYS A 232 1.78 1.10 9.94
C LYS A 232 2.86 0.45 9.04
N ASN A 233 2.62 0.38 7.73
CA ASN A 233 3.54 -0.25 6.79
C ASN A 233 4.82 0.57 6.60
N ARG A 234 4.74 1.91 6.52
CA ARG A 234 5.92 2.80 6.47
C ARG A 234 6.84 2.59 7.67
N VAL A 235 6.26 2.62 8.87
CA VAL A 235 6.98 2.36 10.13
C VAL A 235 7.60 0.97 10.12
N ARG A 236 6.86 -0.06 9.70
CA ARG A 236 7.38 -1.44 9.66
C ARG A 236 8.56 -1.56 8.69
N LEU A 237 8.48 -1.01 7.49
CA LEU A 237 9.58 -1.05 6.52
C LEU A 237 10.82 -0.32 7.06
N LEU A 238 10.67 0.91 7.58
CA LEU A 238 11.78 1.64 8.19
C LEU A 238 12.44 0.88 9.34
N HIS A 239 11.64 0.25 10.19
CA HIS A 239 12.14 -0.55 11.30
C HIS A 239 12.90 -1.79 10.80
N ASN A 240 12.37 -2.49 9.79
CA ASN A 240 13.02 -3.66 9.19
C ASN A 240 14.32 -3.32 8.47
N LEU A 241 14.38 -2.15 7.83
CA LEU A 241 15.58 -1.64 7.16
C LEU A 241 16.59 -1.01 8.14
N GLY A 242 16.26 -0.94 9.43
CA GLY A 242 17.14 -0.44 10.48
C GLY A 242 17.22 1.08 10.59
N ALA A 243 16.35 1.84 9.91
CA ALA A 243 16.28 3.30 10.03
C ALA A 243 15.55 3.76 11.30
N LEU A 244 14.72 2.89 11.87
CA LEU A 244 13.87 3.19 13.03
C LEU A 244 14.02 2.10 14.09
N HIS A 245 13.98 2.47 15.37
CA HIS A 245 13.86 1.54 16.47
C HIS A 245 12.65 1.87 17.35
N ALA A 246 12.00 0.84 17.89
CA ALA A 246 10.87 1.01 18.81
C ALA A 246 11.30 0.72 20.25
N VAL A 247 11.15 1.69 21.15
CA VAL A 247 11.37 1.55 22.60
C VAL A 247 10.06 1.82 23.30
N ARG A 248 9.50 0.78 23.95
CA ARG A 248 8.22 0.88 24.69
C ARG A 248 7.06 1.48 23.87
N GLY A 249 6.99 1.14 22.58
CA GLY A 249 5.94 1.63 21.68
C GLY A 249 6.18 3.04 21.11
N GLN A 250 7.29 3.68 21.48
CA GLN A 250 7.74 4.94 20.89
C GLN A 250 8.85 4.69 19.87
N TYR A 251 8.79 5.40 18.76
CA TYR A 251 9.73 5.31 17.65
C TYR A 251 10.76 6.42 17.72
N ARG A 252 12.01 6.05 17.43
CA ARG A 252 13.15 6.96 17.27
C ARG A 252 13.97 6.50 16.07
N LEU A 253 14.55 7.47 15.37
CA LEU A 253 15.51 7.21 14.32
C LEU A 253 16.77 6.57 14.93
N THR A 254 17.36 5.66 14.17
CA THR A 254 18.72 5.17 14.42
C THR A 254 19.73 6.16 13.79
N PRO A 255 21.04 6.02 14.03
CA PRO A 255 22.04 6.82 13.31
C PRO A 255 21.89 6.76 11.78
N LEU A 256 21.58 5.57 11.23
CA LEU A 256 21.29 5.40 9.81
C LEU A 256 20.05 6.20 9.37
N GLY A 257 18.99 6.19 10.19
CA GLY A 257 17.78 6.98 9.93
C GLY A 257 18.03 8.50 10.00
N GLU A 258 18.86 8.96 10.94
CA GLU A 258 19.25 10.37 11.07
C GLU A 258 20.09 10.84 9.87
N GLU A 259 21.06 10.03 9.44
CA GLU A 259 21.88 10.31 8.27
C GLU A 259 21.03 10.44 6.99
N ILE A 260 20.08 9.53 6.76
CA ILE A 260 19.12 9.63 5.63
C ILE A 260 18.34 10.94 5.70
N THR A 261 17.81 11.31 6.87
CA THR A 261 17.03 12.53 7.03
C THR A 261 17.87 13.77 6.71
N GLN A 262 19.12 13.83 7.20
CA GLN A 262 20.02 14.95 6.93
C GLN A 262 20.32 15.09 5.42
N GLU A 263 20.47 13.97 4.71
CA GLU A 263 20.65 13.97 3.24
C GLU A 263 19.41 14.53 2.53
N ILE A 264 18.20 14.14 2.95
CA ILE A 264 16.93 14.65 2.41
C ILE A 264 16.81 16.17 2.61
N GLU A 265 17.10 16.64 3.84
CA GLU A 265 17.07 18.06 4.18
C GLU A 265 18.12 18.86 3.39
N ALA A 266 19.34 18.33 3.26
CA ALA A 266 20.43 18.97 2.52
C ALA A 266 20.16 19.06 1.01
N ALA A 267 19.44 18.08 0.45
CA ALA A 267 19.06 18.09 -0.97
C ALA A 267 18.01 19.16 -1.30
N GLY A 268 17.43 19.83 -0.30
CA GLY A 268 16.37 20.83 -0.50
C GLY A 268 15.12 20.26 -1.16
N GLN A 269 14.96 18.92 -1.11
CA GLN A 269 13.91 18.17 -1.80
C GLN A 269 12.53 18.30 -1.15
N LEU A 270 12.47 18.99 -0.01
CA LEU A 270 11.25 19.28 0.68
C LEU A 270 11.11 20.80 0.74
N GLU A 271 10.10 21.33 0.05
CA GLU A 271 9.40 22.46 0.63
C GLU A 271 8.94 21.93 1.98
N TYR A 272 9.57 22.37 3.07
CA TYR A 272 9.02 22.18 4.39
C TYR A 272 7.53 22.47 4.23
N PRO A 273 6.61 21.58 4.63
CA PRO A 273 5.34 22.11 5.04
C PRO A 273 5.77 23.04 6.16
N THR A 274 5.84 24.33 5.86
CA THR A 274 5.78 25.36 6.87
C THR A 274 4.75 24.83 7.84
N LEU A 275 5.10 24.86 9.13
CA LEU A 275 4.19 24.67 10.24
C LEU A 275 3.09 25.75 10.16
N ARG A 276 2.39 25.85 9.03
CA ARG A 276 1.11 26.49 8.85
C ARG A 276 0.16 25.50 9.48
N ASP A 277 -0.24 25.88 10.68
CA ASP A 277 -1.52 25.55 11.26
C ASP A 277 -2.55 25.21 10.16
N PRO A 278 -3.19 24.02 10.16
CA PRO A 278 -4.12 23.64 9.10
C PRO A 278 -5.37 24.54 9.00
N TRP A 279 -5.51 25.57 9.85
CA TRP A 279 -6.78 26.26 10.08
C TRP A 279 -6.81 27.75 9.71
N GLU A 280 -6.16 28.15 8.62
CA GLU A 280 -6.61 29.36 7.91
C GLU A 280 -7.23 29.02 6.56
N ARG A 281 -8.55 28.83 6.64
CA ARG A 281 -9.59 29.05 5.62
C ARG A 281 -9.62 28.10 4.43
N VAL A 282 -10.48 27.09 4.56
CA VAL A 282 -11.57 26.90 3.59
C VAL A 282 -12.86 26.62 4.35
N GLY A 283 -13.76 27.61 4.34
CA GLY A 283 -15.22 27.44 4.38
C GLY A 283 -15.82 26.84 5.64
N GLU A 284 -16.48 27.71 6.42
CA GLU A 284 -17.63 27.32 7.22
C GLU A 284 -18.60 26.50 6.36
N SER A 285 -18.59 25.19 6.56
CA SER A 285 -19.63 24.26 6.16
C SER A 285 -19.84 23.37 7.36
N GLN A 286 -20.89 23.66 8.12
CA GLN A 286 -21.27 22.96 9.35
C GLN A 286 -21.11 21.45 9.21
N SER A 287 -20.20 20.88 9.99
CA SER A 287 -20.11 19.45 10.21
C SER A 287 -21.36 19.00 10.97
N VAL A 288 -22.25 18.29 10.29
CA VAL A 288 -23.23 17.42 10.93
C VAL A 288 -22.77 16.01 10.65
N TRP A 289 -21.95 15.42 11.53
CA TRP A 289 -21.81 13.97 11.75
C TRP A 289 -21.02 13.75 13.06
N ASP A 290 -21.72 13.83 14.19
CA ASP A 290 -21.42 12.94 15.32
C ASP A 290 -22.00 11.58 14.93
N VAL A 291 -21.16 10.66 14.45
CA VAL A 291 -21.51 9.25 14.38
C VAL A 291 -20.35 8.48 14.98
N GLU A 292 -20.59 7.93 16.18
CA GLU A 292 -19.77 6.89 16.78
C GLU A 292 -19.65 5.73 15.77
N PHE A 293 -18.46 5.54 15.21
CA PHE A 293 -18.15 4.31 14.50
C PHE A 293 -17.84 3.24 15.53
N ASP A 294 -18.80 2.36 15.77
CA ASP A 294 -18.56 1.10 16.47
C ASP A 294 -17.41 0.35 15.77
N VAL A 295 -16.37 0.09 16.56
CA VAL A 295 -15.20 -0.67 16.17
C VAL A 295 -15.63 -2.11 15.89
N ILE A 296 -15.72 -2.49 14.61
CA ILE A 296 -15.78 -3.91 14.25
C ILE A 296 -14.37 -4.47 14.40
N ASP A 297 -14.12 -5.08 15.56
CA ASP A 297 -12.96 -5.95 15.79
C ASP A 297 -13.03 -7.14 14.82
N PHE A 298 -12.13 -7.15 13.84
CA PHE A 298 -11.81 -8.36 13.09
C PHE A 298 -10.66 -9.08 13.80
N ASP A 299 -11.01 -9.83 14.84
CA ASP A 299 -10.17 -10.89 15.38
C ASP A 299 -10.07 -12.01 14.34
N PHE A 300 -8.89 -12.18 13.74
CA PHE A 300 -8.55 -13.40 13.03
C PHE A 300 -7.65 -14.24 13.94
N SER A 301 -8.25 -15.31 14.46
CA SER A 301 -7.58 -16.45 15.10
C SER A 301 -6.92 -17.37 14.08
#